data_AF-A0A371CGM1-F1
#
_entry.id   AF-A0A371CGM1-F1
#
_cell.length_a   1.000
_cell.length_b   1.000
_cell.length_c   1.000
_cell.angle_alpha   90.00
_cell.angle_beta   90.00
_cell.angle_gamma   90.00
#
_symmetry.space_group_name_H-M   'P 1'
#
loop_
_entity.id
_entity.type
_entity.pdbx_description
1 polymer ?
#
loop_
_entity_poly.entity_id
_entity_poly.type
_entity_poly.pdbx_seq_one_letter_code
_entity_poly.pdbx_strand_id
1 'polypeptide(L)'
;MSTATKASKAGKNTKATKATKAAAVVGKTKDGAAGDAPRASGDISPAGRDELAAAPPLERMALMAEKQSKEMALKKEMAAARLGYATVNLLNPGVQLSFGQYNNRALNKKAVSDLVHSFRGMGIQHEDHPMPVAVKVDWVDPGCLVQNADDNELKAVRWTSKVQGAEVTVLGGQHRHAAVQGFKKQLEVEATKLQTALSKKQKKLNDIGDGGDVTRKGKAAVKKEAAGALRTELADMADKLATIKSLLGEIGTWTVELYDIDKLQEPTLRHLSMNKIDPQLSETMVERTWRWVYELKAAAAQLAKTHNVPVETLVPGHGWWSSRLLED
;
A
#
# COMPACT_ATOMS: atom_id res chain seq x y z
N MET A 1 75.21 9.61 29.10
CA MET A 1 75.23 8.14 29.30
C MET A 1 73.80 7.66 29.12
N SER A 2 73.41 6.67 28.31
CA SER A 2 74.10 5.73 27.45
C SER A 2 73.02 5.12 26.52
N THR A 3 73.36 4.92 25.24
CA THR A 3 72.95 3.82 24.32
C THR A 3 71.46 3.39 24.25
N ALA A 4 70.76 3.57 23.13
CA ALA A 4 70.77 2.72 21.92
C ALA A 4 70.46 1.23 22.18
N THR A 5 69.49 0.63 21.46
CA THR A 5 69.71 -0.41 20.40
C THR A 5 68.41 -1.09 19.94
N LYS A 6 68.39 -1.37 18.62
CA LYS A 6 67.45 -2.10 17.74
C LYS A 6 67.10 -3.54 18.15
N ALA A 7 65.97 -4.07 17.62
CA ALA A 7 65.86 -5.29 16.79
C ALA A 7 64.36 -5.65 16.58
N SER A 8 63.82 -5.66 15.36
CA SER A 8 63.77 -6.77 14.38
C SER A 8 62.97 -8.00 14.82
N LYS A 9 61.82 -8.25 14.16
CA LYS A 9 61.60 -9.54 13.46
C LYS A 9 60.44 -9.48 12.47
N ALA A 10 60.77 -9.90 11.26
CA ALA A 10 59.86 -10.20 10.17
C ALA A 10 59.02 -11.45 10.49
N GLY A 11 57.72 -11.37 10.23
CA GLY A 11 56.81 -12.51 10.19
C GLY A 11 56.14 -12.56 8.81
N LYS A 12 56.63 -13.46 7.95
CA LYS A 12 55.97 -13.92 6.74
C LYS A 12 54.54 -14.31 7.10
N ASN A 13 53.54 -13.88 6.34
CA ASN A 13 52.33 -14.69 6.24
C ASN A 13 51.75 -14.75 4.83
N THR A 14 51.42 -15.97 4.49
CA THR A 14 51.30 -16.54 3.17
C THR A 14 49.94 -16.28 2.53
N LYS A 15 50.02 -16.09 1.22
CA LYS A 15 48.95 -16.13 0.23
C LYS A 15 48.13 -17.43 0.39
N ALA A 16 46.85 -17.33 0.72
CA ALA A 16 45.90 -18.42 0.61
C ALA A 16 44.65 -17.93 -0.13
N THR A 17 44.69 -18.10 -1.45
CA THR A 17 43.53 -18.15 -2.33
C THR A 17 42.62 -19.30 -1.91
N LYS A 18 41.44 -18.99 -1.36
CA LYS A 18 40.37 -19.97 -1.17
C LYS A 18 39.17 -19.55 -2.00
N ALA A 19 39.11 -20.10 -3.21
CA ALA A 19 37.91 -20.17 -4.02
C ALA A 19 36.87 -21.00 -3.24
N THR A 20 35.78 -20.37 -2.83
CA THR A 20 34.58 -21.08 -2.38
C THR A 20 33.66 -21.23 -3.59
N LYS A 21 33.65 -22.45 -4.13
CA LYS A 21 32.63 -22.94 -5.04
C LYS A 21 31.27 -22.75 -4.38
N ALA A 22 30.39 -22.03 -5.07
CA ALA A 22 28.96 -22.11 -4.90
C ALA A 22 28.51 -23.54 -5.26
N ALA A 23 28.14 -24.32 -4.25
CA ALA A 23 27.29 -25.49 -4.43
C ALA A 23 25.89 -25.06 -4.00
N ALA A 24 25.03 -24.83 -4.99
CA ALA A 24 23.60 -24.69 -4.80
C ALA A 24 23.06 -26.02 -4.25
N VAL A 25 22.89 -26.09 -2.93
CA VAL A 25 22.06 -27.11 -2.30
C VAL A 25 20.62 -26.67 -2.52
N VAL A 26 20.03 -27.18 -3.61
CA VAL A 26 18.58 -27.23 -3.81
C VAL A 26 18.04 -28.23 -2.81
N GLY A 27 17.81 -27.76 -1.58
CA GLY A 27 16.98 -28.46 -0.62
C GLY A 27 15.53 -28.36 -1.09
N LYS A 28 15.02 -29.42 -1.71
CA LYS A 28 13.58 -29.68 -1.80
C LYS A 28 13.04 -29.79 -0.38
N THR A 29 12.62 -28.67 0.21
CA THR A 29 11.71 -28.71 1.34
C THR A 29 10.37 -29.21 0.82
N LYS A 30 10.06 -30.44 1.21
CA LYS A 30 8.74 -31.06 1.09
C LYS A 30 7.70 -30.02 1.49
N ASP A 31 6.85 -29.65 0.55
CA ASP A 31 5.69 -28.80 0.77
C ASP A 31 4.90 -29.35 1.95
N GLY A 32 4.96 -28.62 3.05
CA GLY A 32 4.09 -28.84 4.18
C GLY A 32 2.67 -28.63 3.70
N ALA A 33 1.84 -29.65 3.91
CA ALA A 33 0.40 -29.58 3.74
C ALA A 33 -0.11 -28.26 4.35
N ALA A 34 -0.45 -27.31 3.47
CA ALA A 34 -1.31 -26.22 3.83
C ALA A 34 -2.64 -26.88 4.18
N GLY A 35 -2.86 -27.12 5.46
CA GLY A 35 -4.18 -27.46 5.95
C GLY A 35 -5.12 -26.37 5.46
N ASP A 36 -6.08 -26.77 4.64
CA ASP A 36 -7.22 -25.96 4.25
C ASP A 36 -7.89 -25.51 5.54
N ALA A 37 -7.50 -24.34 6.02
CA ALA A 37 -8.21 -23.65 7.08
C ALA A 37 -9.63 -23.42 6.52
N PRO A 38 -10.69 -23.87 7.21
CA PRO A 38 -12.04 -23.73 6.72
C PRO A 38 -12.29 -22.26 6.40
N ARG A 39 -12.59 -21.97 5.13
CA ARG A 39 -12.98 -20.65 4.65
C ARG A 39 -14.26 -20.25 5.38
N ALA A 40 -14.12 -19.53 6.49
CA ALA A 40 -15.22 -18.81 7.12
C ALA A 40 -15.53 -17.55 6.30
N SER A 41 -15.77 -17.70 5.00
CA SER A 41 -16.40 -16.66 4.19
C SER A 41 -17.75 -16.34 4.83
N GLY A 42 -18.12 -15.06 4.85
CA GLY A 42 -19.50 -14.65 5.13
C GLY A 42 -20.44 -15.03 4.00
N ASP A 43 -19.90 -15.65 2.94
CA ASP A 43 -20.66 -16.56 2.11
C ASP A 43 -21.25 -17.62 3.02
N ILE A 44 -22.58 -17.61 3.05
CA ILE A 44 -23.44 -18.75 3.33
C ILE A 44 -22.62 -20.03 3.19
N SER A 45 -22.49 -20.82 4.27
CA SER A 45 -21.74 -22.08 4.21
C SER A 45 -22.20 -22.87 2.98
N PRO A 46 -21.36 -23.74 2.39
CA PRO A 46 -21.80 -24.56 1.25
C PRO A 46 -23.16 -25.23 1.51
N ALA A 47 -23.42 -25.64 2.76
CA ALA A 47 -24.70 -26.16 3.21
C ALA A 47 -25.88 -25.16 3.12
N GLY A 48 -25.68 -23.88 3.40
CA GLY A 48 -26.74 -22.87 3.24
C GLY A 48 -26.94 -22.39 1.80
N ARG A 49 -25.92 -22.48 0.93
CA ARG A 49 -26.10 -22.18 -0.52
C ARG A 49 -26.97 -23.26 -1.16
N ASP A 50 -26.80 -24.51 -0.73
CA ASP A 50 -27.64 -25.63 -1.18
C ASP A 50 -29.06 -25.57 -0.58
N GLU A 51 -29.25 -25.11 0.67
CA GLU A 51 -30.60 -24.89 1.24
C GLU A 51 -31.39 -23.82 0.47
N LEU A 52 -30.76 -22.70 0.12
CA LEU A 52 -31.42 -21.66 -0.67
C LEU A 52 -31.73 -22.12 -2.10
N ALA A 53 -30.99 -23.10 -2.63
CA ALA A 53 -31.21 -23.69 -3.94
C ALA A 53 -32.21 -24.86 -3.93
N ALA A 54 -32.58 -25.37 -2.74
CA ALA A 54 -33.55 -26.46 -2.55
C ALA A 54 -34.92 -25.98 -2.04
N ALA A 55 -35.01 -24.81 -1.39
CA ALA A 55 -36.27 -24.29 -0.85
C ALA A 55 -37.30 -23.96 -1.96
N PRO A 56 -38.62 -24.07 -1.71
CA PRO A 56 -39.67 -23.59 -2.60
C PRO A 56 -39.51 -22.10 -2.92
N PRO A 57 -39.93 -21.61 -4.11
CA PRO A 57 -39.75 -20.21 -4.52
C PRO A 57 -40.25 -19.18 -3.50
N LEU A 58 -41.38 -19.44 -2.83
CA LEU A 58 -41.95 -18.54 -1.81
C LEU A 58 -41.05 -18.40 -0.57
N GLU A 59 -40.44 -19.48 -0.10
CA GLU A 59 -39.53 -19.44 1.06
C GLU A 59 -38.23 -18.72 0.74
N ARG A 60 -37.71 -18.86 -0.49
CA ARG A 60 -36.54 -18.08 -0.94
C ARG A 60 -36.81 -16.59 -0.96
N MET A 61 -37.99 -16.17 -1.46
CA MET A 61 -38.36 -14.76 -1.49
C MET A 61 -38.44 -14.18 -0.07
N ALA A 62 -39.02 -14.94 0.89
CA ALA A 62 -39.07 -14.53 2.29
C ALA A 62 -37.67 -14.39 2.92
N LEU A 63 -36.78 -15.37 2.70
CA LEU A 63 -35.39 -15.34 3.19
C LEU A 63 -34.58 -14.18 2.59
N MET A 64 -34.76 -13.89 1.30
CA MET A 64 -34.13 -12.75 0.65
C MET A 64 -34.64 -11.42 1.21
N ALA A 65 -35.95 -11.29 1.40
CA ALA A 65 -36.56 -10.10 1.99
C ALA A 65 -36.09 -9.87 3.44
N GLU A 66 -35.99 -10.93 4.24
CA GLU A 66 -35.45 -10.86 5.60
C GLU A 66 -33.97 -10.44 5.61
N LYS A 67 -33.15 -11.01 4.71
CA LYS A 67 -31.74 -10.63 4.57
C LYS A 67 -31.58 -9.16 4.16
N GLN A 68 -32.38 -8.68 3.21
CA GLN A 68 -32.40 -7.29 2.79
C GLN A 68 -32.83 -6.36 3.93
N SER A 69 -33.86 -6.75 4.69
CA SER A 69 -34.34 -6.00 5.85
C SER A 69 -33.25 -5.87 6.93
N LYS A 70 -32.55 -6.97 7.25
CA LYS A 70 -31.40 -6.96 8.16
C LYS A 70 -30.26 -6.09 7.64
N GLU A 71 -29.94 -6.17 6.35
CA GLU A 71 -28.90 -5.34 5.74
C GLU A 71 -29.25 -3.86 5.78
N MET A 72 -30.52 -3.49 5.52
CA MET A 72 -30.98 -2.11 5.65
C MET A 72 -30.94 -1.61 7.09
N ALA A 73 -31.29 -2.45 8.06
CA ALA A 73 -31.19 -2.10 9.48
C ALA A 73 -29.74 -1.82 9.89
N LEU A 74 -28.79 -2.69 9.49
CA LEU A 74 -27.36 -2.48 9.72
C LEU A 74 -26.86 -1.19 9.06
N LYS A 75 -27.24 -0.93 7.81
CA LYS A 75 -26.86 0.32 7.11
C LYS A 75 -27.38 1.56 7.81
N LYS A 76 -28.63 1.53 8.32
CA LYS A 76 -29.23 2.65 9.05
C LYS A 76 -28.49 2.91 10.37
N GLU A 77 -28.14 1.85 11.10
CA GLU A 77 -27.37 1.93 12.34
C GLU A 77 -25.96 2.49 12.09
N MET A 78 -25.26 1.96 11.08
CA MET A 78 -23.95 2.46 10.64
C MET A 78 -24.01 3.95 10.29
N ALA A 79 -25.01 4.36 9.50
CA ALA A 79 -25.19 5.76 9.12
C ALA A 79 -25.45 6.67 10.34
N ALA A 80 -26.19 6.20 11.34
CA ALA A 80 -26.46 6.95 12.57
C ALA A 80 -25.27 7.03 13.53
N ALA A 81 -24.39 6.02 13.50
CA ALA A 81 -23.17 5.96 14.31
C ALA A 81 -21.96 6.67 13.66
N ARG A 82 -22.00 6.95 12.36
CA ARG A 82 -20.89 7.57 11.62
C ARG A 82 -20.60 8.98 12.13
N LEU A 83 -19.35 9.23 12.49
CA LEU A 83 -18.85 10.53 12.93
C LEU A 83 -18.30 11.33 11.74
N GLY A 84 -17.59 10.65 10.83
CA GLY A 84 -17.01 11.24 9.63
C GLY A 84 -15.78 10.46 9.14
N TYR A 85 -15.06 11.06 8.19
CA TYR A 85 -13.82 10.55 7.61
C TYR A 85 -12.62 11.40 8.05
N ALA A 86 -11.45 10.78 8.10
CA ALA A 86 -10.18 11.41 8.40
C ALA A 86 -9.03 10.48 7.93
N THR A 87 -7.77 10.88 8.13
CA THR A 87 -6.60 10.02 7.87
C THR A 87 -5.90 9.60 9.17
N VAL A 88 -5.43 8.35 9.25
CA VAL A 88 -4.47 7.89 10.28
C VAL A 88 -3.19 7.41 9.62
N ASN A 89 -2.07 7.62 10.30
CA ASN A 89 -0.86 6.88 10.02
C ASN A 89 -0.88 5.53 10.75
N LEU A 90 -1.06 4.41 10.05
CA LEU A 90 -1.10 3.06 10.64
C LEU A 90 0.23 2.62 11.26
N LEU A 91 1.35 3.22 10.83
CA LEU A 91 2.68 2.90 11.34
C LEU A 91 3.03 3.73 12.59
N ASN A 92 2.45 4.92 12.71
CA ASN A 92 2.60 5.80 13.87
C ASN A 92 1.29 6.56 14.17
N PRO A 93 0.27 5.85 14.67
CA PRO A 93 -1.08 6.42 14.84
C PRO A 93 -1.22 7.36 16.04
N GLY A 94 -0.23 7.42 16.94
CA GLY A 94 -0.32 8.16 18.21
C GLY A 94 -1.20 7.50 19.28
N VAL A 95 -1.82 6.37 18.98
CA VAL A 95 -2.69 5.56 19.86
C VAL A 95 -2.45 4.07 19.63
N GLN A 96 -2.85 3.21 20.56
CA GLN A 96 -2.78 1.77 20.34
C GLN A 96 -3.95 1.32 19.46
N LEU A 97 -3.66 0.74 18.30
CA LEU A 97 -4.69 0.19 17.40
C LEU A 97 -4.87 -1.31 17.66
N SER A 98 -6.12 -1.72 17.87
CA SER A 98 -6.51 -3.12 18.05
C SER A 98 -7.21 -3.63 16.80
N PHE A 99 -6.70 -4.72 16.23
CA PHE A 99 -7.24 -5.35 15.01
C PHE A 99 -7.79 -6.74 15.32
N GLY A 100 -8.86 -7.13 14.62
CA GLY A 100 -9.38 -8.51 14.67
C GLY A 100 -10.26 -8.82 15.88
N GLN A 101 -10.60 -7.84 16.73
CA GLN A 101 -11.46 -8.04 17.90
C GLN A 101 -12.83 -8.65 17.55
N TYR A 102 -13.42 -8.24 16.42
CA TYR A 102 -14.72 -8.72 15.93
C TYR A 102 -14.62 -9.65 14.72
N ASN A 103 -13.41 -9.90 14.21
CA ASN A 103 -13.15 -10.79 13.09
C ASN A 103 -11.99 -11.73 13.40
N ASN A 104 -12.33 -12.96 13.79
CA ASN A 104 -11.37 -14.00 14.17
C ASN A 104 -10.65 -14.64 12.98
N ARG A 105 -10.84 -14.14 11.75
CA ARG A 105 -10.16 -14.70 10.58
C ARG A 105 -8.65 -14.49 10.72
N ALA A 106 -7.92 -15.59 10.59
CA ALA A 106 -6.47 -15.54 10.55
C ALA A 106 -5.99 -14.73 9.34
N LEU A 107 -4.82 -14.13 9.51
CA LEU A 107 -4.16 -13.36 8.47
C LEU A 107 -3.78 -14.26 7.29
N ASN A 108 -4.37 -13.99 6.12
CA ASN A 108 -4.07 -14.71 4.89
C ASN A 108 -2.79 -14.14 4.25
N LYS A 109 -1.69 -14.89 4.36
CA LYS A 109 -0.37 -14.49 3.83
C LYS A 109 -0.39 -14.23 2.32
N LYS A 110 -1.17 -15.00 1.55
CA LYS A 110 -1.30 -14.79 0.10
C LYS A 110 -1.96 -13.45 -0.19
N ALA A 111 -3.08 -13.14 0.46
CA ALA A 111 -3.77 -11.87 0.30
C ALA A 111 -2.87 -10.67 0.69
N VAL A 112 -2.08 -10.80 1.75
CA VAL A 112 -1.09 -9.78 2.13
C VAL A 112 -0.02 -9.62 1.05
N SER A 113 0.50 -10.71 0.49
CA SER A 113 1.48 -10.66 -0.61
C SER A 113 0.90 -10.01 -1.86
N ASP A 114 -0.35 -10.32 -2.21
CA ASP A 114 -1.05 -9.74 -3.36
C ASP A 114 -1.23 -8.23 -3.17
N LEU A 115 -1.57 -7.77 -1.95
CA LEU A 115 -1.64 -6.34 -1.61
C LEU A 115 -0.28 -5.64 -1.70
N VAL A 116 0.80 -6.26 -1.22
CA VAL A 116 2.14 -5.68 -1.36
C VAL A 116 2.55 -5.57 -2.83
N HIS A 117 2.18 -6.56 -3.65
CA HIS A 117 2.41 -6.51 -5.09
C HIS A 117 1.61 -5.37 -5.74
N SER A 118 0.35 -5.20 -5.35
CA SER A 118 -0.51 -4.13 -5.88
C SER A 118 0.03 -2.75 -5.50
N PHE A 119 0.55 -2.55 -4.28
CA PHE A 119 1.17 -1.28 -3.87
C PHE A 119 2.36 -0.89 -4.75
N ARG A 120 3.16 -1.87 -5.21
CA ARG A 120 4.30 -1.62 -6.11
C ARG A 120 3.88 -1.24 -7.52
N GLY A 121 2.86 -1.90 -8.05
CA GLY A 121 2.43 -1.71 -9.44
C GLY A 121 1.48 -0.53 -9.63
N MET A 122 0.64 -0.25 -8.63
CA MET A 122 -0.51 0.64 -8.75
C MET A 122 -0.47 1.80 -7.76
N GLY A 123 0.46 1.79 -6.80
CA GLY A 123 0.45 2.71 -5.67
C GLY A 123 -0.56 2.29 -4.59
N ILE A 124 -0.69 3.15 -3.58
CA ILE A 124 -1.56 2.91 -2.42
C ILE A 124 -2.84 3.72 -2.59
N GLN A 125 -3.94 3.03 -2.84
CA GLN A 125 -5.29 3.59 -2.95
C GLN A 125 -5.96 3.61 -1.57
N HIS A 126 -5.56 4.54 -0.73
CA HIS A 126 -6.06 4.63 0.64
C HIS A 126 -7.46 5.26 0.74
N GLU A 127 -7.85 6.09 -0.24
CA GLU A 127 -9.13 6.80 -0.31
C GLU A 127 -10.27 5.90 -0.76
N ASP A 128 -10.03 5.03 -1.75
CA ASP A 128 -11.04 4.11 -2.32
C ASP A 128 -11.62 3.13 -1.29
N HIS A 129 -10.88 2.87 -0.20
CA HIS A 129 -11.23 1.86 0.79
C HIS A 129 -10.99 2.33 2.22
N PRO A 130 -11.82 3.26 2.73
CA PRO A 130 -11.71 3.71 4.10
C PRO A 130 -11.79 2.53 5.07
N MET A 131 -10.93 2.50 6.08
CA MET A 131 -11.03 1.49 7.13
C MET A 131 -12.00 1.95 8.21
N PRO A 132 -13.02 1.16 8.55
CA PRO A 132 -13.92 1.51 9.63
C PRO A 132 -13.20 1.40 10.98
N VAL A 133 -13.38 2.40 11.83
CA VAL A 133 -12.77 2.49 13.16
C VAL A 133 -13.86 2.84 14.18
N ALA A 134 -13.97 2.06 15.24
CA ALA A 134 -14.90 2.33 16.34
C ALA A 134 -14.17 3.07 17.47
N VAL A 135 -14.71 4.22 17.87
CA VAL A 135 -14.15 5.10 18.90
C VAL A 135 -15.28 5.68 19.75
N LYS A 136 -14.95 6.12 20.97
CA LYS A 136 -15.85 7.01 21.70
C LYS A 136 -15.81 8.40 21.08
N VAL A 137 -16.95 9.09 21.05
CA VAL A 137 -17.07 10.42 20.43
C VAL A 137 -16.06 11.42 21.01
N ASP A 138 -15.81 11.36 22.31
CA ASP A 138 -14.93 12.30 23.01
C ASP A 138 -13.43 11.95 22.91
N TRP A 139 -13.07 10.87 22.20
CA TRP A 139 -11.67 10.51 21.90
C TRP A 139 -11.12 11.24 20.69
N VAL A 140 -11.97 11.85 19.87
CA VAL A 140 -11.60 12.49 18.62
C VAL A 140 -12.07 13.94 18.60
N ASP A 141 -11.21 14.84 18.15
CA ASP A 141 -11.59 16.23 17.90
C ASP A 141 -12.52 16.31 16.65
N PRO A 142 -13.77 16.78 16.78
CA PRO A 142 -14.69 16.87 15.64
C PRO A 142 -14.18 17.78 14.52
N GLY A 143 -13.27 18.73 14.82
CA GLY A 143 -12.69 19.62 13.81
C GLY A 143 -11.72 18.96 12.82
N CYS A 144 -11.39 17.67 12.99
CA CYS A 144 -10.62 16.91 12.01
C CYS A 144 -11.49 16.01 11.11
N LEU A 145 -12.79 15.95 11.35
CA LEU A 145 -13.71 15.08 10.63
C LEU A 145 -14.31 15.79 9.41
N VAL A 146 -14.36 15.09 8.28
CA VAL A 146 -15.11 15.50 7.08
C VAL A 146 -16.25 14.53 6.81
N GLN A 147 -17.31 14.98 6.15
CA GLN A 147 -18.52 14.15 5.96
C GLN A 147 -18.46 13.25 4.72
N ASN A 148 -17.57 13.55 3.77
CA ASN A 148 -17.39 12.79 2.53
C ASN A 148 -15.95 12.27 2.45
N ALA A 149 -15.79 11.02 2.02
CA ALA A 149 -14.46 10.40 1.85
C ALA A 149 -13.70 10.99 0.65
N ASP A 150 -14.42 11.43 -0.38
CA ASP A 150 -13.87 12.02 -1.61
C ASP A 150 -13.47 13.49 -1.46
N ASP A 151 -13.50 14.02 -0.23
CA ASP A 151 -13.07 15.39 0.03
C ASP A 151 -11.53 15.46 -0.01
N ASN A 152 -10.99 16.27 -0.92
CA ASN A 152 -9.55 16.48 -1.07
C ASN A 152 -8.88 17.04 0.20
N GLU A 153 -9.67 17.48 1.19
CA GLU A 153 -9.21 18.06 2.45
C GLU A 153 -9.31 17.10 3.65
N LEU A 154 -9.16 15.78 3.45
CA LEU A 154 -9.08 14.82 4.57
C LEU A 154 -7.95 15.22 5.56
N LYS A 155 -8.33 15.47 6.81
CA LYS A 155 -7.40 15.85 7.88
C LYS A 155 -6.94 14.62 8.66
N ALA A 156 -5.71 14.67 9.15
CA ALA A 156 -5.23 13.66 10.10
C ALA A 156 -6.11 13.65 11.36
N VAL A 157 -6.46 12.46 11.85
CA VAL A 157 -7.21 12.28 13.08
C VAL A 157 -6.45 12.96 14.22
N ARG A 158 -7.15 13.86 14.93
CA ARG A 158 -6.66 14.50 16.14
C ARG A 158 -7.26 13.81 17.35
N TRP A 159 -6.45 12.98 18.00
CA TRP A 159 -6.80 12.29 19.23
C TRP A 159 -6.82 13.25 20.42
N THR A 160 -7.86 13.18 21.25
CA THR A 160 -7.91 13.92 22.52
C THR A 160 -7.10 13.21 23.60
N SER A 161 -6.84 13.85 24.74
CA SER A 161 -6.17 13.19 25.86
C SER A 161 -6.96 12.02 26.46
N LYS A 162 -8.27 11.90 26.17
CA LYS A 162 -9.14 10.87 26.74
C LYS A 162 -8.88 9.46 26.20
N VAL A 163 -8.21 9.34 25.05
CA VAL A 163 -7.84 8.03 24.48
C VAL A 163 -6.52 7.49 25.07
N GLN A 164 -5.80 8.27 25.87
CA GLN A 164 -4.51 7.84 26.40
C GLN A 164 -4.65 6.57 27.25
N GLY A 165 -3.87 5.54 26.91
CA GLY A 165 -3.93 4.23 27.57
C GLY A 165 -5.09 3.34 27.14
N ALA A 166 -5.96 3.81 26.23
CA ALA A 166 -7.01 3.00 25.63
C ALA A 166 -6.56 2.43 24.27
N GLU A 167 -7.20 1.32 23.88
CA GLU A 167 -7.08 0.78 22.54
C GLU A 167 -8.21 1.29 21.65
N VAL A 168 -7.87 1.71 20.44
CA VAL A 168 -8.83 2.07 19.39
C VAL A 168 -9.08 0.86 18.51
N THR A 169 -10.33 0.44 18.39
CA THR A 169 -10.70 -0.76 17.63
C THR A 169 -10.84 -0.45 16.15
N VAL A 170 -10.00 -1.07 15.33
CA VAL A 170 -10.12 -1.04 13.87
C VAL A 170 -10.99 -2.21 13.42
N LEU A 171 -12.15 -1.90 12.86
CA LEU A 171 -13.15 -2.86 12.41
C LEU A 171 -12.82 -3.39 11.02
N GLY A 172 -11.59 -3.82 10.76
CA GLY A 172 -11.18 -4.32 9.44
C GLY A 172 -9.72 -4.03 9.15
N GLY A 173 -9.30 -4.21 7.90
CA GLY A 173 -8.00 -3.70 7.44
C GLY A 173 -6.75 -4.41 7.97
N GLN A 174 -6.89 -5.49 8.76
CA GLN A 174 -5.73 -6.25 9.29
C GLN A 174 -4.74 -6.69 8.19
N HIS A 175 -5.27 -7.12 7.03
CA HIS A 175 -4.45 -7.49 5.87
C HIS A 175 -3.74 -6.27 5.26
N ARG A 176 -4.41 -5.12 5.19
CA ARG A 176 -3.84 -3.86 4.68
C ARG A 176 -2.73 -3.35 5.61
N HIS A 177 -2.97 -3.35 6.92
CA HIS A 177 -1.96 -2.98 7.91
C HIS A 177 -0.71 -3.88 7.79
N ALA A 178 -0.89 -5.20 7.70
CA ALA A 178 0.23 -6.12 7.51
C ALA A 178 0.95 -5.92 6.17
N ALA A 179 0.21 -5.63 5.09
CA ALA A 179 0.78 -5.31 3.78
C ALA A 179 1.60 -4.02 3.83
N VAL A 180 1.09 -2.96 4.47
CA VAL A 180 1.79 -1.68 4.69
C VAL A 180 3.10 -1.91 5.46
N GLN A 181 3.08 -2.70 6.54
CA GLN A 181 4.30 -3.07 7.26
C GLN A 181 5.29 -3.86 6.40
N GLY A 182 4.80 -4.83 5.63
CA GLY A 182 5.62 -5.63 4.73
C GLY A 182 6.26 -4.79 3.62
N PHE A 183 5.49 -3.87 3.03
CA PHE A 183 5.95 -3.00 1.96
C PHE A 183 6.94 -1.95 2.48
N LYS A 184 6.70 -1.36 3.66
CA LYS A 184 7.67 -0.49 4.35
C LYS A 184 9.03 -1.15 4.51
N LYS A 185 9.07 -2.40 5.01
CA LYS A 185 10.32 -3.17 5.16
C LYS A 185 11.06 -3.35 3.83
N GLN A 186 10.33 -3.60 2.75
CA GLN A 186 10.94 -3.74 1.42
C GLN A 186 11.55 -2.41 0.93
N LEU A 187 10.83 -1.30 1.11
CA LEU A 187 11.31 0.04 0.77
C LEU A 187 12.53 0.45 1.60
N GLU A 188 12.56 0.16 2.90
CA GLU A 188 13.71 0.41 3.77
C GLU A 188 14.97 -0.36 3.30
N VAL A 189 14.80 -1.63 2.91
CA VAL A 189 15.89 -2.44 2.34
C VAL A 189 16.38 -1.86 1.01
N GLU A 190 15.47 -1.42 0.15
CA GLU A 190 15.82 -0.82 -1.14
C GLU A 190 16.54 0.53 -0.97
N ALA A 191 16.04 1.40 -0.08
CA ALA A 191 16.68 2.66 0.27
C ALA A 191 18.11 2.45 0.78
N THR A 192 18.32 1.46 1.65
CA THR A 192 19.64 1.12 2.19
C THR A 192 20.60 0.66 1.09
N LYS A 193 20.11 -0.17 0.15
CA LYS A 193 20.89 -0.63 -1.01
C LYS A 193 21.29 0.53 -1.92
N LEU A 194 20.35 1.42 -2.25
CA LEU A 194 20.61 2.61 -3.06
C LEU A 194 21.59 3.57 -2.38
N GLN A 195 21.40 3.85 -1.09
CA GLN A 195 22.33 4.69 -0.31
C GLN A 195 23.76 4.13 -0.32
N THR A 196 23.90 2.81 -0.17
CA THR A 196 25.20 2.14 -0.22
C THR A 196 25.81 2.22 -1.62
N ALA A 197 25.02 2.02 -2.68
CA ALA A 197 25.48 2.13 -4.07
C ALA A 197 25.91 3.56 -4.43
N LEU A 198 25.15 4.57 -4.02
CA LEU A 198 25.47 5.99 -4.15
C LEU A 198 26.81 6.30 -3.50
N SER A 199 27.03 5.90 -2.25
CA SER A 199 28.29 6.16 -1.55
C SER A 199 29.51 5.54 -2.26
N LYS A 200 29.35 4.33 -2.82
CA LYS A 200 30.42 3.65 -3.57
C LYS A 200 30.72 4.34 -4.89
N LYS A 201 29.69 4.77 -5.63
CA LYS A 201 29.85 5.47 -6.91
C LYS A 201 30.39 6.89 -6.70
N GLN A 202 30.00 7.58 -5.63
CA GLN A 202 30.53 8.89 -5.28
C GLN A 202 32.03 8.82 -4.99
N LYS A 203 32.48 7.81 -4.22
CA LYS A 203 33.93 7.58 -4.00
C LYS A 203 34.67 7.38 -5.32
N LYS A 204 34.15 6.52 -6.22
CA LYS A 204 34.74 6.32 -7.56
C LYS A 204 34.81 7.61 -8.38
N LEU A 205 33.79 8.47 -8.31
CA LEU A 205 33.80 9.75 -9.02
C LEU A 205 34.89 10.67 -8.48
N ASN A 206 35.08 10.73 -7.17
CA ASN A 206 36.13 11.51 -6.52
C ASN A 206 37.53 10.97 -6.89
N ASP A 207 37.71 9.64 -6.89
CA ASP A 207 38.96 8.99 -7.28
C ASP A 207 39.36 9.30 -8.75
N ILE A 208 38.37 9.51 -9.64
CA ILE A 208 38.60 9.94 -11.03
C ILE A 208 39.10 11.39 -11.08
N GLY A 209 38.62 12.25 -10.17
CA GLY A 209 38.98 13.67 -10.06
C GLY A 209 40.34 13.92 -9.43
N ASP A 210 40.71 13.14 -8.41
CA ASP A 210 41.95 13.30 -7.63
C ASP A 210 43.19 12.65 -8.29
N GLY A 211 42.99 11.92 -9.40
CA GLY A 211 44.06 11.33 -10.20
C GLY A 211 44.90 12.38 -10.93
N GLY A 212 45.78 13.05 -10.19
CA GLY A 212 46.80 13.99 -10.67
C GLY A 212 47.70 13.40 -11.76
N ASP A 213 48.10 14.31 -12.65
CA ASP A 213 49.03 14.16 -13.77
C ASP A 213 48.62 13.19 -14.90
N VAL A 214 47.78 13.70 -15.82
CA VAL A 214 47.45 13.04 -17.10
C VAL A 214 48.16 13.78 -18.24
N THR A 215 49.46 13.53 -18.40
CA THR A 215 50.29 14.00 -19.53
C THR A 215 49.96 13.31 -20.88
N ARG A 216 48.83 12.59 -21.02
CA ARG A 216 48.37 12.01 -22.31
C ARG A 216 46.97 12.51 -22.67
N LYS A 217 46.90 13.48 -23.59
CA LYS A 217 45.66 14.11 -24.13
C LYS A 217 44.53 13.13 -24.47
N GLY A 218 44.84 11.92 -24.95
CA GLY A 218 43.83 10.89 -25.27
C GLY A 218 43.13 10.26 -24.06
N LYS A 219 43.75 10.20 -22.88
CA LYS A 219 43.13 9.62 -21.66
C LYS A 219 42.17 10.60 -20.96
N ALA A 220 42.30 11.90 -21.22
CA ALA A 220 41.50 12.93 -20.57
C ALA A 220 40.05 12.96 -21.10
N ALA A 221 39.85 12.81 -22.40
CA ALA A 221 38.52 12.81 -23.02
C ALA A 221 37.66 11.62 -22.53
N VAL A 222 38.24 10.41 -22.54
CA VAL A 222 37.56 9.19 -22.05
C VAL A 222 37.21 9.29 -20.56
N LYS A 223 38.09 9.87 -19.74
CA LYS A 223 37.80 10.13 -18.31
C LYS A 223 36.66 11.13 -18.12
N LYS A 224 36.59 12.18 -18.95
CA LYS A 224 35.52 13.19 -18.88
C LYS A 224 34.16 12.59 -19.23
N GLU A 225 34.09 11.78 -20.27
CA GLU A 225 32.86 11.09 -20.67
C GLU A 225 32.40 10.09 -19.60
N ALA A 226 33.31 9.26 -19.08
CA ALA A 226 33.00 8.33 -18.00
C ALA A 226 32.52 9.03 -16.72
N ALA A 227 33.13 10.17 -16.36
CA ALA A 227 32.69 10.98 -15.24
C ALA A 227 31.30 11.62 -15.49
N GLY A 228 31.01 12.00 -16.74
CA GLY A 228 29.68 12.48 -17.15
C GLY A 228 28.61 11.42 -16.94
N ALA A 229 28.80 10.22 -17.48
CA ALA A 229 27.87 9.10 -17.33
C ALA A 229 27.66 8.72 -15.85
N LEU A 230 28.73 8.71 -15.05
CA LEU A 230 28.65 8.39 -13.62
C LEU A 230 27.87 9.47 -12.83
N ARG A 231 27.97 10.74 -13.22
CA ARG A 231 27.18 11.82 -12.61
C ARG A 231 25.69 11.68 -12.92
N THR A 232 25.32 11.36 -14.17
CA THR A 232 23.93 11.09 -14.54
C THR A 232 23.36 9.94 -13.73
N GLU A 233 24.10 8.83 -13.61
CA GLU A 233 23.64 7.67 -12.84
C GLU A 233 23.51 7.99 -11.33
N LEU A 234 24.41 8.80 -10.77
CA LEU A 234 24.31 9.27 -9.39
C LEU A 234 23.06 10.14 -9.17
N ALA A 235 22.73 11.02 -10.13
CA ALA A 235 21.51 11.82 -10.08
C ALA A 235 20.26 10.92 -10.11
N ASP A 236 20.17 9.98 -11.06
CA ASP A 236 19.04 9.06 -11.15
C ASP A 236 18.85 8.21 -9.87
N MET A 237 19.94 7.77 -9.26
CA MET A 237 19.89 7.02 -8.00
C MET A 237 19.49 7.89 -6.81
N ALA A 238 19.92 9.16 -6.78
CA ALA A 238 19.53 10.11 -5.75
C ALA A 238 18.04 10.44 -5.83
N ASP A 239 17.52 10.65 -7.05
CA ASP A 239 16.11 10.91 -7.31
C ASP A 239 15.25 9.71 -6.87
N LYS A 240 15.62 8.48 -7.27
CA LYS A 240 14.94 7.26 -6.82
C LYS A 240 14.93 7.13 -5.30
N LEU A 241 16.04 7.43 -4.64
CA LEU A 241 16.13 7.39 -3.19
C LEU A 241 15.23 8.45 -2.53
N ALA A 242 15.14 9.65 -3.11
CA ALA A 242 14.23 10.69 -2.65
C ALA A 242 12.77 10.24 -2.78
N THR A 243 12.38 9.64 -3.91
CA THR A 243 11.05 9.06 -4.11
C THR A 243 10.72 8.00 -3.06
N ILE A 244 11.64 7.06 -2.80
CA ILE A 244 11.43 6.02 -1.77
C ILE A 244 11.28 6.64 -0.37
N LYS A 245 12.06 7.68 -0.05
CA LYS A 245 11.95 8.37 1.25
C LYS A 245 10.62 9.11 1.41
N SER A 246 10.12 9.76 0.35
CA SER A 246 8.78 10.37 0.35
C SER A 246 7.72 9.30 0.58
N LEU A 247 7.78 8.21 -0.19
CA LEU A 247 6.84 7.10 -0.07
C LEU A 247 6.87 6.47 1.33
N LEU A 248 8.04 6.33 1.95
CA LEU A 248 8.17 5.85 3.34
C LEU A 248 7.51 6.77 4.37
N GLY A 249 7.40 8.07 4.09
CA GLY A 249 6.65 9.02 4.93
C GLY A 249 5.13 8.87 4.79
N GLU A 250 4.66 8.51 3.59
CA GLU A 250 3.25 8.51 3.23
C GLU A 250 2.58 7.13 3.30
N ILE A 251 3.34 6.04 3.17
CA ILE A 251 2.86 4.64 3.12
C ILE A 251 1.98 4.22 4.31
N GLY A 252 2.16 4.88 5.45
CA GLY A 252 1.37 4.62 6.64
C GLY A 252 0.01 5.32 6.63
N THR A 253 -0.17 6.37 5.84
CA THR A 253 -1.39 7.18 5.83
C THR A 253 -2.53 6.43 5.17
N TRP A 254 -3.65 6.31 5.88
CA TRP A 254 -4.84 5.61 5.42
C TRP A 254 -6.12 6.37 5.76
N THR A 255 -7.08 6.40 4.85
CA THR A 255 -8.40 7.00 5.10
C THR A 255 -9.20 6.10 6.04
N VAL A 256 -9.78 6.67 7.08
CA VAL A 256 -10.61 5.95 8.03
C VAL A 256 -11.99 6.55 8.09
N GLU A 257 -12.97 5.68 8.29
CA GLU A 257 -14.34 6.04 8.60
C GLU A 257 -14.57 5.81 10.09
N LEU A 258 -14.81 6.87 10.84
CA LEU A 258 -14.95 6.81 12.29
C LEU A 258 -16.41 6.62 12.68
N TYR A 259 -16.64 5.70 13.61
CA TYR A 259 -17.95 5.39 14.16
C TYR A 259 -17.95 5.54 15.68
N ASP A 260 -19.06 6.04 16.20
CA ASP A 260 -19.38 6.09 17.61
C ASP A 260 -19.65 4.66 18.14
N ILE A 261 -18.72 4.12 18.90
CA ILE A 261 -18.80 2.75 19.42
C ILE A 261 -20.00 2.53 20.33
N ASP A 262 -20.46 3.57 21.05
CA ASP A 262 -21.57 3.46 22.00
C ASP A 262 -22.93 3.33 21.28
N LYS A 263 -22.96 3.63 19.97
CA LYS A 263 -24.16 3.48 19.12
C LYS A 263 -24.18 2.19 18.31
N LEU A 264 -23.06 1.44 18.27
CA LEU A 264 -22.94 0.23 17.47
C LEU A 264 -23.23 -1.01 18.30
N GLN A 265 -24.12 -1.85 17.78
CA GLN A 265 -24.41 -3.18 18.31
C GLN A 265 -23.38 -4.20 17.79
N GLU A 266 -23.20 -5.30 18.53
CA GLU A 266 -22.25 -6.35 18.17
C GLU A 266 -22.43 -6.91 16.74
N PRO A 267 -23.66 -7.15 16.23
CA PRO A 267 -23.85 -7.59 14.84
C PRO A 267 -23.29 -6.59 13.82
N THR A 268 -23.41 -5.29 14.09
CA THR A 268 -22.89 -4.21 13.23
C THR A 268 -21.38 -4.13 13.30
N LEU A 269 -20.80 -4.27 14.50
CA LEU A 269 -19.34 -4.34 14.70
C LEU A 269 -18.75 -5.54 13.94
N ARG A 270 -19.41 -6.70 14.02
CA ARG A 270 -19.04 -7.89 13.24
C ARG A 270 -19.17 -7.62 11.74
N HIS A 271 -20.26 -7.03 11.28
CA HIS A 271 -20.48 -6.70 9.86
C HIS A 271 -19.39 -5.77 9.31
N LEU A 272 -19.08 -4.69 10.01
CA LEU A 272 -18.00 -3.76 9.67
C LEU A 272 -16.64 -4.48 9.64
N SER A 273 -16.39 -5.35 10.61
CA SER A 273 -15.16 -6.15 10.70
C SER A 273 -14.99 -7.20 9.62
N MET A 274 -16.06 -7.55 8.89
CA MET A 274 -15.94 -8.42 7.74
C MET A 274 -15.15 -7.66 6.70
N ASN A 275 -13.89 -8.06 6.51
CA ASN A 275 -13.12 -7.64 5.34
C ASN A 275 -13.97 -8.04 4.14
N LYS A 276 -14.69 -7.07 3.56
CA LYS A 276 -15.05 -7.12 2.15
C LYS A 276 -13.70 -7.08 1.46
N ILE A 277 -13.15 -8.27 1.23
CA ILE A 277 -12.33 -8.48 0.07
C ILE A 277 -13.35 -8.38 -1.04
N ASP A 278 -13.81 -7.16 -1.35
CA ASP A 278 -14.31 -6.92 -2.68
C ASP A 278 -13.08 -7.26 -3.51
N PRO A 279 -13.14 -8.33 -4.31
CA PRO A 279 -12.05 -8.62 -5.20
C PRO A 279 -12.10 -7.51 -6.25
N GLN A 280 -11.60 -6.32 -5.90
CA GLN A 280 -10.65 -5.62 -6.75
C GLN A 280 -9.37 -6.46 -6.77
N LEU A 281 -9.51 -7.72 -7.19
CA LEU A 281 -8.50 -8.43 -7.94
C LEU A 281 -8.26 -7.49 -9.11
N SER A 282 -7.25 -6.64 -8.96
CA SER A 282 -6.56 -5.95 -10.02
C SER A 282 -7.49 -5.61 -11.17
N GLU A 283 -8.17 -4.45 -11.15
CA GLU A 283 -8.55 -3.87 -12.44
C GLU A 283 -7.32 -4.02 -13.33
N THR A 284 -7.49 -4.84 -14.36
CA THR A 284 -6.45 -5.08 -15.33
C THR A 284 -6.04 -3.72 -15.86
N MET A 285 -4.80 -3.59 -16.37
CA MET A 285 -4.40 -2.32 -16.99
C MET A 285 -5.42 -1.84 -18.03
N VAL A 286 -6.12 -2.79 -18.68
CA VAL A 286 -7.24 -2.54 -19.60
C VAL A 286 -8.44 -1.93 -18.87
N GLU A 287 -8.99 -2.58 -17.84
CA GLU A 287 -10.15 -2.05 -17.08
C GLU A 287 -9.85 -0.67 -16.47
N ARG A 288 -8.63 -0.46 -15.98
CA ARG A 288 -8.23 0.85 -15.45
C ARG A 288 -8.11 1.91 -16.54
N THR A 289 -7.53 1.56 -17.69
CA THR A 289 -7.46 2.48 -18.83
C THR A 289 -8.87 2.87 -19.26
N TRP A 290 -9.80 1.92 -19.29
CA TRP A 290 -11.22 2.20 -19.56
C TRP A 290 -11.83 3.11 -18.51
N ARG A 291 -11.60 2.85 -17.22
CA ARG A 291 -12.08 3.71 -16.14
C ARG A 291 -11.56 5.14 -16.28
N TRP A 292 -10.26 5.32 -16.51
CA TRP A 292 -9.67 6.64 -16.77
C TRP A 292 -10.27 7.31 -18.00
N VAL A 293 -10.52 6.56 -19.07
CA VAL A 293 -11.21 7.10 -20.26
C VAL A 293 -12.62 7.57 -19.90
N TYR A 294 -13.37 6.83 -19.09
CA TYR A 294 -14.70 7.24 -18.63
C TYR A 294 -14.66 8.46 -17.71
N GLU A 295 -13.73 8.51 -16.77
CA GLU A 295 -13.50 9.66 -15.87
C GLU A 295 -13.11 10.91 -16.66
N LEU A 296 -12.19 10.79 -17.64
CA LEU A 296 -11.82 11.87 -18.56
C LEU A 296 -13.01 12.36 -19.38
N LYS A 297 -13.85 11.44 -19.89
CA LYS A 297 -15.08 11.80 -20.62
C LYS A 297 -16.07 12.53 -19.72
N ALA A 298 -16.27 12.07 -18.48
CA ALA A 298 -17.16 12.71 -17.53
C ALA A 298 -16.66 14.13 -17.17
N ALA A 299 -15.35 14.27 -16.91
CA ALA A 299 -14.73 15.56 -16.64
C ALA A 299 -14.83 16.50 -17.85
N ALA A 300 -14.56 16.01 -19.07
CA ALA A 300 -14.69 16.80 -20.29
C ALA A 300 -16.14 17.25 -20.52
N ALA A 301 -17.14 16.38 -20.27
CA ALA A 301 -18.54 16.74 -20.37
C ALA A 301 -18.95 17.81 -19.34
N GLN A 302 -18.45 17.71 -18.11
CA GLN A 302 -18.67 18.72 -17.08
C GLN A 302 -18.03 20.07 -17.45
N LEU A 303 -16.83 20.05 -18.04
CA LEU A 303 -16.13 21.25 -18.47
C LEU A 303 -16.81 21.91 -19.69
N ALA A 304 -17.22 21.12 -20.68
CA ALA A 304 -18.03 21.55 -21.81
C ALA A 304 -19.32 22.26 -21.36
N LYS A 305 -20.03 21.66 -20.40
CA LYS A 305 -21.23 22.25 -19.80
C LYS A 305 -20.94 23.57 -19.09
N THR A 306 -19.82 23.65 -18.36
CA THR A 306 -19.44 24.85 -17.59
C THR A 306 -19.05 26.02 -18.50
N HIS A 307 -18.39 25.73 -19.62
CA HIS A 307 -17.91 26.75 -20.57
C HIS A 307 -18.81 26.94 -21.79
N ASN A 308 -19.92 26.20 -21.88
CA ASN A 308 -20.84 26.19 -23.04
C ASN A 308 -20.12 25.93 -24.38
N VAL A 309 -19.22 24.94 -24.39
CA VAL A 309 -18.44 24.54 -25.59
C VAL A 309 -18.75 23.07 -25.90
N PRO A 310 -18.88 22.64 -27.17
CA PRO A 310 -19.12 21.23 -27.50
C PRO A 310 -18.01 20.31 -26.97
N VAL A 311 -18.35 19.12 -26.47
CA VAL A 311 -17.38 18.16 -25.89
C VAL A 311 -16.30 17.77 -26.91
N GLU A 312 -16.66 17.73 -28.19
CA GLU A 312 -15.78 17.38 -29.31
C GLU A 312 -14.62 18.38 -29.48
N THR A 313 -14.78 19.61 -29.01
CA THR A 313 -13.70 20.62 -29.03
C THR A 313 -12.68 20.42 -27.91
N LEU A 314 -13.08 19.78 -26.81
CA LEU A 314 -12.22 19.52 -25.65
C LEU A 314 -11.49 18.18 -25.75
N VAL A 315 -12.01 17.24 -26.54
CA VAL A 315 -11.39 15.92 -26.78
C VAL A 315 -11.20 15.71 -28.29
N PRO A 316 -10.13 16.26 -28.90
CA PRO A 316 -9.87 16.10 -30.32
C PRO A 316 -9.67 14.63 -30.69
N GLY A 317 -10.42 14.13 -31.68
CA GLY A 317 -10.29 12.76 -32.19
C GLY A 317 -11.42 11.79 -31.83
N HIS A 318 -12.49 12.26 -31.18
CA HIS A 318 -13.61 11.42 -30.73
C HIS A 318 -14.33 10.67 -31.88
N GLY A 319 -14.30 11.20 -33.10
CA GLY A 319 -14.94 10.58 -34.27
C GLY A 319 -14.33 9.25 -34.71
N TRP A 320 -13.09 8.94 -34.33
CA TRP A 320 -12.46 7.66 -34.69
C TRP A 320 -12.74 6.53 -33.69
N TRP A 321 -13.06 6.88 -32.44
CA TRP A 321 -13.28 5.93 -31.35
C TRP A 321 -14.76 5.52 -31.22
N SER A 322 -15.72 6.40 -31.53
CA SER A 322 -17.15 6.09 -31.39
C SER A 322 -17.67 5.08 -32.43
N SER A 323 -17.05 5.00 -33.61
CA SER A 323 -17.59 4.23 -34.73
C SER A 323 -17.13 2.77 -34.79
N ARG A 324 -16.16 2.35 -33.96
CA ARG A 324 -15.63 0.97 -33.96
C ARG A 324 -15.86 0.20 -32.67
N LEU A 325 -16.36 0.85 -31.62
CA LEU A 325 -16.47 0.27 -30.26
C LEU A 325 -17.91 -0.07 -29.86
N LEU A 326 -18.88 0.12 -30.76
CA LEU A 326 -20.28 -0.27 -30.59
C LEU A 326 -20.67 -1.47 -31.48
N GLU A 327 -19.71 -2.07 -32.18
CA GLU A 327 -19.93 -3.19 -33.11
C GLU A 327 -19.41 -4.54 -32.60
N ASP A 328 -18.81 -4.60 -31.40
CA ASP A 328 -18.41 -5.83 -30.68
C ASP A 328 -19.07 -5.86 -29.28
#